data_AF-A0A7Z9HUN1-F1
#
_entry.id   AF-A0A7Z9HUN1-F1
#
_cell.length_a   1.000
_cell.length_b   1.000
_cell.length_c   1.000
_cell.angle_alpha   90.00
_cell.angle_beta   90.00
_cell.angle_gamma   90.00
#
_symmetry.space_group_name_H-M   'P 1'
#
loop_
_entity.id
_entity.type
_entity.pdbx_description
1 polymer ?
#
loop_
_entity_poly.entity_id
_entity_poly.type
_entity_poly.pdbx_seq_one_letter_code
_entity_poly.pdbx_strand_id
1 'polypeptide(L)'
;MDSINSVDREGDETGIYLGAFRSVFRWIRRDFVWGLLVVPMVLSAAVWVLSVLDVNGWGDTAPFKDLMEIVHPSFIAGFLLVSWWRWFSTRNVGFAFLGILGVFVLSRELMGQGWSVLLYAGLVSLCIYATRNQQKLDSLFPSRWAASFLLMCFVCYVCSQLLDRGAVKRIGWLLTWDKSWEVPYSSNFEEALEVLGGVFLLLIPWVVVIKKADR
;
A
#
# COMPACT_ATOMS: atom_id res chain seq x y z
N MET A 1 -26.64 -1.72 46.49
CA MET A 1 -27.26 -2.26 45.27
C MET A 1 -27.22 -1.14 44.24
N ASP A 2 -26.11 -1.02 43.52
CA ASP A 2 -25.98 -0.05 42.43
C ASP A 2 -25.35 -0.79 41.25
N SER A 3 -26.22 -1.33 40.39
CA SER A 3 -25.84 -2.09 39.20
C SER A 3 -26.61 -1.58 38.00
N ILE A 4 -26.38 -0.34 37.58
CA ILE A 4 -26.84 0.16 36.27
C ILE A 4 -25.80 1.17 35.77
N ASN A 5 -24.73 0.70 35.12
CA ASN A 5 -23.80 1.55 34.39
C ASN A 5 -23.01 0.78 33.30
N SER A 6 -23.61 -0.22 32.66
CA SER A 6 -22.89 -1.09 31.71
C SER A 6 -23.58 -1.30 30.36
N VAL A 7 -24.60 -0.52 29.97
CA VAL A 7 -25.37 -0.82 28.74
C VAL A 7 -25.17 0.19 27.59
N ASP A 8 -24.60 1.38 27.80
CA ASP A 8 -24.54 2.41 26.73
C ASP A 8 -23.20 2.52 25.98
N ARG A 9 -22.25 1.59 26.12
CA ARG A 9 -20.96 1.65 25.39
C ARG A 9 -20.86 0.79 24.12
N GLU A 10 -21.72 -0.22 23.93
CA GLU A 10 -21.64 -1.10 22.75
C GLU A 10 -22.35 -0.53 21.51
N GLY A 11 -23.27 0.41 21.68
CA GLY A 11 -24.00 1.06 20.58
C GLY A 11 -23.20 2.13 19.81
N ASP A 12 -22.16 2.68 20.42
CA ASP A 12 -21.42 3.84 19.89
C ASP A 12 -20.28 3.41 18.94
N GLU A 13 -19.58 2.32 19.26
CA GLU A 13 -18.47 1.82 18.44
C GLU A 13 -18.93 1.36 17.04
N THR A 14 -20.04 0.64 16.96
CA THR A 14 -20.62 0.19 15.68
C THR A 14 -21.00 1.37 14.78
N GLY A 15 -21.49 2.46 15.36
CA GLY A 15 -21.80 3.72 14.66
C GLY A 15 -20.54 4.43 14.14
N ILE A 16 -19.45 4.39 14.90
CA ILE A 16 -18.15 4.96 14.50
C ILE A 16 -17.56 4.20 13.30
N TYR A 17 -17.60 2.86 13.30
CA TYR A 17 -17.09 2.05 12.17
C TYR A 17 -17.90 2.24 10.89
N LEU A 18 -19.24 2.24 10.99
CA LEU A 18 -20.13 2.53 9.86
C LEU A 18 -19.95 3.96 9.33
N GLY A 19 -19.73 4.92 10.21
CA GLY A 19 -19.40 6.30 9.85
C GLY A 19 -18.07 6.41 9.11
N ALA A 20 -17.03 5.72 9.59
CA ALA A 20 -15.72 5.66 8.95
C ALA A 20 -15.78 5.03 7.55
N PHE A 21 -16.47 3.88 7.41
CA PHE A 21 -16.66 3.22 6.11
C PHE A 21 -17.38 4.11 5.10
N ARG A 22 -18.46 4.78 5.50
CA ARG A 22 -19.18 5.73 4.62
C ARG A 22 -18.30 6.92 4.23
N SER A 23 -17.48 7.41 5.15
CA SER A 23 -16.54 8.50 4.87
C SER A 23 -15.48 8.10 3.85
N VAL A 24 -14.87 6.91 4.03
CA VAL A 24 -13.89 6.35 3.08
C VAL A 24 -14.53 6.15 1.71
N PHE A 25 -15.71 5.53 1.64
CA PHE A 25 -16.38 5.29 0.35
C PHE A 25 -16.75 6.60 -0.35
N ARG A 26 -17.23 7.60 0.40
CA ARG A 26 -17.52 8.93 -0.14
C ARG A 26 -16.26 9.61 -0.67
N TRP A 27 -15.15 9.53 0.07
CA TRP A 27 -13.86 10.07 -0.36
C TRP A 27 -13.35 9.35 -1.62
N ILE A 28 -13.40 8.01 -1.66
CA ILE A 28 -13.03 7.23 -2.86
C ILE A 28 -13.86 7.68 -4.06
N ARG A 29 -15.16 7.88 -3.90
CA ARG A 29 -16.02 8.30 -5.01
C ARG A 29 -15.70 9.71 -5.50
N ARG A 30 -15.49 10.67 -4.60
CA ARG A 30 -15.42 12.11 -4.94
C ARG A 30 -14.01 12.62 -5.18
N ASP A 31 -13.08 12.20 -4.33
CA ASP A 31 -11.77 12.83 -4.18
C ASP A 31 -10.64 11.93 -4.69
N PHE A 32 -10.81 10.61 -4.82
CA PHE A 32 -9.79 9.76 -5.42
C PHE A 32 -9.50 10.15 -6.89
N VAL A 33 -8.24 10.02 -7.31
CA VAL A 33 -7.85 10.21 -8.71
C VAL A 33 -8.06 8.90 -9.47
N TRP A 34 -9.29 8.68 -9.95
CA TRP A 34 -9.68 7.45 -10.66
C TRP A 34 -8.80 7.10 -11.88
N GLY A 35 -8.21 8.11 -12.53
CA GLY A 35 -7.25 7.89 -13.61
C GLY A 35 -6.03 7.06 -13.21
N LEU A 36 -5.69 7.00 -11.91
CA LEU A 36 -4.58 6.17 -11.43
C LEU A 36 -4.86 4.66 -11.55
N LEU A 37 -6.12 4.21 -11.58
CA LEU A 37 -6.44 2.79 -11.76
C LEU A 37 -6.08 2.27 -13.15
N VAL A 38 -5.97 3.16 -14.13
CA VAL A 38 -5.52 2.79 -15.48
C VAL A 38 -4.06 2.34 -15.45
N VAL A 39 -3.24 2.88 -14.55
CA VAL A 39 -1.80 2.60 -14.47
C VAL A 39 -1.51 1.11 -14.21
N PRO A 40 -2.01 0.46 -13.16
CA PRO A 40 -1.77 -0.96 -12.95
C PRO A 40 -2.41 -1.82 -14.05
N MET A 41 -3.55 -1.42 -14.65
CA MET A 41 -4.15 -2.17 -15.75
C MET A 41 -3.27 -2.17 -17.00
N VAL A 42 -2.75 -1.00 -17.38
CA VAL A 42 -1.83 -0.85 -18.52
C VAL A 42 -0.51 -1.56 -18.25
N LEU A 43 0.02 -1.45 -17.02
CA LEU A 43 1.23 -2.16 -16.62
C LEU A 43 1.04 -3.67 -16.74
N SER A 44 -0.06 -4.22 -16.22
CA SER A 44 -0.37 -5.64 -16.35
C SER A 44 -0.48 -6.07 -17.81
N ALA A 45 -1.19 -5.29 -18.65
CA ALA A 45 -1.25 -5.60 -20.08
C ALA A 45 0.13 -5.59 -20.75
N ALA A 46 1.00 -4.64 -20.39
CA ALA A 46 2.36 -4.57 -20.90
C ALA A 46 3.22 -5.75 -20.43
N VAL A 47 3.18 -6.09 -19.14
CA VAL A 47 3.86 -7.27 -18.57
C VAL A 47 3.43 -8.52 -19.32
N TRP A 48 2.12 -8.70 -19.52
CA TRP A 48 1.59 -9.84 -20.26
C TRP A 48 2.17 -9.95 -21.67
N VAL A 49 2.14 -8.86 -22.45
CA VAL A 49 2.68 -8.84 -23.83
C VAL A 49 4.18 -9.13 -23.82
N LEU A 50 4.94 -8.50 -22.93
CA LEU A 50 6.39 -8.67 -22.83
C LEU A 50 6.76 -10.10 -22.43
N SER A 51 5.99 -10.71 -21.52
CA SER A 51 6.19 -12.09 -21.07
C SER A 51 5.84 -13.13 -22.11
N VAL A 52 4.75 -12.93 -22.85
CA VAL A 52 4.36 -13.83 -23.96
C VAL A 52 5.37 -13.79 -25.10
N LEU A 53 5.94 -12.61 -25.38
CA LEU A 53 6.93 -12.42 -26.45
C LEU A 53 8.38 -12.70 -25.99
N ASP A 54 8.58 -13.03 -24.71
CA ASP A 54 9.89 -13.21 -24.05
C ASP A 54 10.90 -12.10 -24.37
N VAL A 55 10.43 -10.85 -24.33
CA VAL A 55 11.27 -9.69 -24.66
C VAL A 55 12.29 -9.51 -23.53
N ASN A 56 13.59 -9.64 -23.83
CA ASN A 56 14.68 -9.44 -22.87
C ASN A 56 14.55 -10.29 -21.58
N GLY A 57 14.03 -11.52 -21.66
CA GLY A 57 13.91 -12.42 -20.52
C GLY A 57 12.71 -12.13 -19.60
N TRP A 58 11.68 -11.45 -20.13
CA TRP A 58 10.40 -11.25 -19.45
C TRP A 58 9.50 -12.50 -19.46
N GLY A 59 9.90 -13.60 -20.12
CA GLY A 59 9.23 -14.91 -20.00
C GLY A 59 9.38 -15.53 -18.61
N ASP A 60 9.26 -16.86 -18.48
CA ASP A 60 9.40 -17.58 -17.19
C ASP A 60 10.86 -17.70 -16.70
N THR A 61 11.76 -16.90 -17.26
CA THR A 61 13.18 -16.90 -16.89
C THR A 61 13.44 -16.00 -15.66
N ALA A 62 14.37 -16.41 -14.79
CA ALA A 62 14.72 -15.71 -13.55
C ALA A 62 15.25 -14.24 -13.66
N PRO A 63 15.93 -13.77 -14.73
CA PRO A 63 16.68 -12.51 -14.64
C PRO A 63 15.81 -11.25 -14.51
N PHE A 64 14.58 -11.24 -15.02
CA PHE A 64 13.67 -10.11 -14.79
C PHE A 64 13.19 -10.05 -13.34
N LYS A 65 12.81 -11.20 -12.78
CA LYS A 65 12.38 -11.34 -11.39
C LYS A 65 13.48 -10.83 -10.44
N ASP A 66 14.71 -11.32 -10.63
CA ASP A 66 15.86 -10.93 -9.82
C ASP A 66 16.12 -9.42 -9.85
N LEU A 67 15.91 -8.78 -11.02
CA LEU A 67 16.04 -7.32 -11.14
C LEU A 67 14.94 -6.58 -10.35
N MET A 68 13.69 -7.02 -10.44
CA MET A 68 12.59 -6.36 -9.74
C MET A 68 12.66 -6.53 -8.22
N GLU A 69 13.13 -7.69 -7.75
CA GLU A 69 13.43 -7.95 -6.33
C GLU A 69 14.46 -6.95 -5.77
N ILE A 70 15.32 -6.36 -6.61
CA ILE A 70 16.28 -5.32 -6.23
C ILE A 70 15.66 -3.92 -6.33
N VAL A 71 14.87 -3.67 -7.38
CA VAL A 71 14.30 -2.35 -7.68
C VAL A 71 13.22 -1.94 -6.67
N HIS A 72 12.34 -2.86 -6.27
CA HIS A 72 11.26 -2.56 -5.33
C HIS A 72 11.76 -2.07 -3.96
N PRO A 73 12.68 -2.77 -3.27
CA PRO A 73 13.25 -2.29 -2.01
C PRO A 73 13.98 -0.94 -2.15
N SER A 74 14.60 -0.70 -3.31
CA SER A 74 15.27 0.58 -3.60
C SER A 74 14.29 1.75 -3.65
N PHE A 75 13.09 1.57 -4.23
CA PHE A 75 12.04 2.59 -4.21
C PHE A 75 11.53 2.87 -2.79
N ILE A 76 11.35 1.84 -1.97
CA ILE A 76 10.94 2.01 -0.57
C ILE A 76 12.02 2.71 0.25
N ALA A 77 13.30 2.36 0.03
CA ALA A 77 14.43 3.04 0.67
C ALA A 77 14.49 4.53 0.25
N GLY A 78 14.27 4.83 -1.03
CA GLY A 78 14.15 6.21 -1.51
C GLY A 78 13.00 6.96 -0.82
N PHE A 79 11.82 6.35 -0.73
CA PHE A 79 10.67 6.90 -0.01
C PHE A 79 11.01 7.22 1.45
N LEU A 80 11.67 6.28 2.14
CA LEU A 80 12.10 6.42 3.52
C LEU A 80 13.06 7.62 3.68
N LEU A 81 14.09 7.70 2.84
CA LEU A 81 15.10 8.76 2.87
C LEU A 81 14.47 10.13 2.60
N VAL A 82 13.64 10.25 1.57
CA VAL A 82 12.97 11.51 1.23
C VAL A 82 12.02 11.94 2.35
N SER A 83 11.27 10.99 2.93
CA SER A 83 10.37 11.29 4.06
C SER A 83 11.14 11.81 5.27
N TRP A 84 12.23 11.16 5.66
CA TRP A 84 13.07 11.63 6.77
C TRP A 84 13.73 12.98 6.47
N TRP A 85 14.29 13.17 5.27
CA TRP A 85 14.84 14.46 4.86
C TRP A 85 13.80 15.57 5.02
N ARG A 86 12.59 15.36 4.48
CA ARG A 86 11.50 16.34 4.52
C ARG A 86 11.07 16.61 5.96
N TRP A 87 11.03 15.60 6.82
CA TRP A 87 10.77 15.79 8.24
C TRP A 87 11.86 16.63 8.91
N PHE A 88 13.15 16.33 8.69
CA PHE A 88 14.23 17.14 9.26
C PHE A 88 14.18 18.60 8.79
N SER A 89 13.82 18.83 7.53
CA SER A 89 13.76 20.16 6.92
C SER A 89 12.55 20.98 7.39
N THR A 90 11.39 20.35 7.61
CA THR A 90 10.12 21.06 7.84
C THR A 90 9.55 20.87 9.24
N ARG A 91 10.06 19.88 10.00
CA ARG A 91 9.50 19.39 11.27
C ARG A 91 8.03 18.99 11.20
N ASN A 92 7.50 18.73 10.01
CA ASN A 92 6.10 18.35 9.80
C ASN A 92 5.88 16.87 10.16
N VAL A 93 4.94 16.61 11.07
CA VAL A 93 4.62 15.27 11.59
C VAL A 93 4.14 14.31 10.50
N GLY A 94 3.53 14.80 9.42
CA GLY A 94 3.12 13.98 8.28
C GLY A 94 4.31 13.26 7.63
N PHE A 95 5.48 13.90 7.53
CA PHE A 95 6.67 13.26 6.99
C PHE A 95 7.30 12.26 7.96
N ALA A 96 7.22 12.51 9.28
CA ALA A 96 7.65 11.52 10.27
C ALA A 96 6.76 10.26 10.21
N PHE A 97 5.44 10.46 10.06
CA PHE A 97 4.49 9.37 9.87
C PHE A 97 4.83 8.53 8.62
N LEU A 98 5.10 9.17 7.48
CA LEU A 98 5.55 8.50 6.26
C LEU A 98 6.90 7.80 6.45
N GLY A 99 7.84 8.42 7.16
CA GLY A 99 9.13 7.80 7.47
C GLY A 99 8.96 6.50 8.28
N ILE A 100 8.12 6.51 9.32
CA ILE A 100 7.82 5.32 10.12
C ILE A 100 7.12 4.25 9.28
N LEU A 101 6.17 4.63 8.41
CA LEU A 101 5.56 3.71 7.44
C LEU A 101 6.63 3.06 6.55
N GLY A 102 7.58 3.85 6.05
CA GLY A 102 8.69 3.36 5.23
C GLY A 102 9.59 2.37 5.96
N VAL A 103 9.83 2.58 7.26
CA VAL A 103 10.59 1.60 8.09
C VAL A 103 9.86 0.27 8.13
N PHE A 104 8.55 0.26 8.40
CA PHE A 104 7.79 -0.99 8.45
C PHE A 104 7.78 -1.71 7.10
N VAL A 105 7.50 -1.00 6.01
CA VAL A 105 7.46 -1.59 4.66
C VAL A 105 8.84 -2.14 4.29
N LEU A 106 9.92 -1.35 4.46
CA LEU A 106 11.28 -1.79 4.15
C LEU A 106 11.74 -2.97 5.02
N SER A 107 11.34 -3.00 6.30
CA SER A 107 11.69 -4.11 7.18
C SER A 107 11.06 -5.43 6.73
N ARG A 108 9.85 -5.40 6.16
CA ARG A 108 9.21 -6.58 5.58
C ARG A 108 9.97 -7.08 4.35
N GLU A 109 10.48 -6.17 3.52
CA GLU A 109 11.31 -6.55 2.35
C GLU A 109 12.65 -7.15 2.77
N LEU A 110 13.36 -6.54 3.73
CA LEU A 110 14.69 -6.98 4.13
C LEU A 110 14.71 -8.28 4.96
N MET A 111 13.65 -8.52 5.75
CA MET A 111 13.60 -9.65 6.67
C MET A 111 12.65 -10.78 6.21
N GLY A 112 12.04 -10.60 5.04
CA GLY A 112 11.20 -11.60 4.38
C GLY A 112 9.86 -11.87 5.09
N GLN A 113 9.19 -12.93 4.66
CA GLN A 113 7.80 -13.24 5.02
C GLN A 113 7.56 -13.40 6.53
N GLY A 114 8.58 -13.82 7.31
CA GLY A 114 8.48 -14.02 8.77
C GLY A 114 8.20 -12.74 9.57
N TRP A 115 8.45 -11.56 9.00
CA TRP A 115 8.27 -10.27 9.66
C TRP A 115 6.94 -9.58 9.33
N SER A 116 6.06 -10.26 8.58
CA SER A 116 4.72 -9.75 8.24
C SER A 116 3.91 -9.34 9.48
N VAL A 117 4.09 -10.04 10.61
CA VAL A 117 3.40 -9.73 11.87
C VAL A 117 3.76 -8.33 12.37
N LEU A 118 5.04 -7.94 12.28
CA LEU A 118 5.50 -6.62 12.72
C LEU A 118 5.07 -5.52 11.76
N LEU A 119 5.03 -5.80 10.44
CA LEU A 119 4.41 -4.90 9.48
C LEU A 119 2.93 -4.65 9.83
N TYR A 120 2.14 -5.70 10.03
CA TYR A 120 0.71 -5.55 10.32
C TYR A 120 0.46 -4.86 11.67
N ALA A 121 1.20 -5.22 12.73
CA ALA A 121 1.12 -4.54 14.01
C ALA A 121 1.51 -3.06 13.91
N GLY A 122 2.55 -2.75 13.11
CA GLY A 122 2.98 -1.39 12.79
C GLY A 122 1.91 -0.60 12.04
N LEU A 123 1.31 -1.18 11.01
CA LEU A 123 0.22 -0.56 10.23
C LEU A 123 -1.01 -0.28 11.10
N VAL A 124 -1.42 -1.24 11.94
CA VAL A 124 -2.51 -1.04 12.91
C VAL A 124 -2.18 0.11 13.86
N SER A 125 -0.95 0.14 14.39
CA SER A 125 -0.50 1.21 15.29
C SER A 125 -0.49 2.58 14.59
N LEU A 126 -0.06 2.65 13.33
CA LEU A 126 -0.10 3.87 12.52
C LEU A 126 -1.54 4.32 12.24
N CYS A 127 -2.44 3.40 11.94
CA CYS A 127 -3.87 3.71 11.77
C CYS A 127 -4.47 4.27 13.07
N ILE A 128 -4.19 3.65 14.22
CA ILE A 128 -4.63 4.16 15.54
C ILE A 128 -4.02 5.54 15.82
N TYR A 129 -2.75 5.74 15.50
CA TYR A 129 -2.11 7.04 15.64
C TYR A 129 -2.80 8.09 14.78
N ALA A 130 -3.08 7.76 13.51
CA ALA A 130 -3.70 8.66 12.56
C ALA A 130 -5.12 9.06 12.95
N THR A 131 -5.92 8.11 13.47
CA THR A 131 -7.27 8.41 13.97
C THR A 131 -7.26 9.28 15.22
N ARG A 132 -6.29 9.09 16.12
CA ARG A 132 -6.16 9.88 17.36
C ARG A 132 -5.51 11.24 17.16
N ASN A 133 -4.71 11.42 16.11
CA ASN A 133 -3.92 12.63 15.86
C ASN A 133 -4.22 13.25 14.48
N GLN A 134 -5.46 13.21 14.02
CA GLN A 134 -5.87 13.72 12.70
C GLN A 134 -5.33 15.14 12.44
N GLN A 135 -5.51 16.06 13.41
CA GLN A 135 -5.04 17.44 13.34
C GLN A 135 -3.52 17.58 13.07
N LYS A 136 -2.71 16.64 13.56
CA LYS A 136 -1.25 16.65 13.34
C LYS A 136 -0.87 16.12 11.96
N LEU A 137 -1.77 15.38 11.31
CA LEU A 137 -1.61 14.80 9.98
C LEU A 137 -2.42 15.58 8.91
N ASP A 138 -2.91 16.77 9.24
CA ASP A 138 -3.65 17.66 8.34
C ASP A 138 -2.82 18.16 7.14
N SER A 139 -1.52 17.92 7.10
CA SER A 139 -0.68 18.14 5.91
C SER A 139 -0.75 16.97 4.92
N LEU A 140 -1.02 15.75 5.40
CA LEU A 140 -0.93 14.52 4.65
C LEU A 140 -2.24 14.19 3.93
N PHE A 141 -3.33 14.09 4.69
CA PHE A 141 -4.61 13.56 4.20
C PHE A 141 -5.43 14.53 3.35
N PRO A 142 -5.34 15.87 3.52
CA PRO A 142 -6.02 16.81 2.61
C PRO A 142 -5.42 16.87 1.21
N SER A 143 -4.18 16.37 1.02
CA SER A 143 -3.63 16.24 -0.33
C SER A 143 -4.30 15.08 -1.05
N ARG A 144 -5.17 15.43 -2.00
CA ARG A 144 -5.86 14.50 -2.91
C ARG A 144 -4.91 13.47 -3.51
N TRP A 145 -3.73 13.93 -3.94
CA TRP A 145 -2.71 13.10 -4.58
C TRP A 145 -1.97 12.20 -3.60
N ALA A 146 -1.57 12.71 -2.42
CA ALA A 146 -0.89 11.91 -1.42
C ALA A 146 -1.75 10.72 -0.96
N ALA A 147 -3.03 10.99 -0.65
CA ALA A 147 -3.97 9.95 -0.25
C ALA A 147 -4.29 8.98 -1.40
N SER A 148 -4.35 9.47 -2.64
CA SER A 148 -4.55 8.59 -3.81
C SER A 148 -3.35 7.68 -4.06
N PHE A 149 -2.11 8.16 -3.92
CA PHE A 149 -0.91 7.33 -4.04
C PHE A 149 -0.77 6.32 -2.90
N LEU A 150 -1.11 6.70 -1.66
CA LEU A 150 -1.19 5.76 -0.55
C LEU A 150 -2.18 4.62 -0.84
N LEU A 151 -3.38 4.96 -1.34
CA LEU A 151 -4.38 3.95 -1.72
C LEU A 151 -3.89 3.08 -2.88
N MET A 152 -3.24 3.67 -3.89
CA MET A 152 -2.71 2.91 -5.02
C MET A 152 -1.58 1.96 -4.61
N CYS A 153 -0.69 2.37 -3.71
CA CYS A 153 0.30 1.46 -3.12
C CYS A 153 -0.38 0.26 -2.44
N PHE A 154 -1.41 0.52 -1.63
CA PHE A 154 -2.17 -0.55 -0.98
C PHE A 154 -2.86 -1.47 -2.00
N VAL A 155 -3.47 -0.92 -3.06
CA VAL A 155 -4.09 -1.72 -4.13
C VAL A 155 -3.04 -2.57 -4.85
N CYS A 156 -1.89 -2.01 -5.21
CA CYS A 156 -0.82 -2.75 -5.87
C CYS A 156 -0.31 -3.89 -5.00
N TYR A 157 -0.10 -3.64 -3.70
CA TYR A 157 0.28 -4.66 -2.73
C TYR A 157 -0.78 -5.75 -2.57
N VAL A 158 -2.07 -5.40 -2.45
CA VAL A 158 -3.13 -6.41 -2.35
C VAL A 158 -3.21 -7.25 -3.63
N CYS A 159 -3.10 -6.62 -4.80
CA CYS A 159 -3.09 -7.33 -6.07
C CYS A 159 -1.87 -8.24 -6.22
N SER A 160 -0.66 -7.79 -5.83
CA SER A 160 0.55 -8.63 -5.85
C SER A 160 0.37 -9.84 -4.94
N GLN A 161 -0.11 -9.63 -3.71
CA GLN A 161 -0.31 -10.71 -2.74
C GLN A 161 -1.41 -11.71 -3.13
N LEU A 162 -2.43 -11.28 -3.88
CA LEU A 162 -3.44 -12.19 -4.44
C LEU A 162 -2.87 -13.13 -5.51
N LEU A 163 -1.85 -12.66 -6.24
CA LEU A 163 -1.11 -13.43 -7.24
C LEU A 163 -0.05 -14.33 -6.56
N ASP A 164 0.74 -13.79 -5.63
CA ASP A 164 1.80 -14.46 -4.85
C ASP A 164 1.28 -15.59 -3.95
N ARG A 165 0.37 -15.24 -3.02
CA ARG A 165 -0.11 -16.17 -1.97
C ARG A 165 -1.09 -17.22 -2.51
N GLY A 166 -1.25 -17.25 -3.82
CA GLY A 166 -2.00 -18.25 -4.54
C GLY A 166 -3.47 -18.21 -4.20
N ALA A 167 -4.08 -17.06 -3.90
CA ALA A 167 -5.54 -16.99 -3.84
C ALA A 167 -6.11 -17.32 -5.23
N VAL A 168 -5.55 -16.70 -6.27
CA VAL A 168 -5.85 -17.04 -7.66
C VAL A 168 -5.42 -18.48 -7.98
N LYS A 169 -4.21 -18.90 -7.55
CA LYS A 169 -3.72 -20.27 -7.70
C LYS A 169 -4.68 -21.32 -7.11
N ARG A 170 -5.14 -21.09 -5.87
CA ARG A 170 -6.08 -21.95 -5.12
C ARG A 170 -7.48 -21.95 -5.73
N ILE A 171 -7.98 -20.80 -6.16
CA ILE A 171 -9.26 -20.73 -6.89
C ILE A 171 -9.15 -21.53 -8.19
N GLY A 172 -8.05 -21.36 -8.94
CA GLY A 172 -7.76 -22.15 -10.13
C GLY A 172 -7.74 -23.65 -9.82
N TRP A 173 -6.98 -24.08 -8.81
CA TRP A 173 -6.93 -25.47 -8.36
C TRP A 173 -8.31 -26.04 -7.98
N LEU A 174 -9.15 -25.23 -7.33
CA LEU A 174 -10.52 -25.63 -6.97
C LEU A 174 -11.41 -25.78 -8.20
N LEU A 175 -11.25 -24.92 -9.21
CA LEU A 175 -12.05 -24.94 -10.43
C LEU A 175 -11.61 -26.04 -11.41
N THR A 176 -10.30 -26.26 -11.54
CA THR A 176 -9.72 -27.24 -12.48
C THR A 176 -9.54 -28.62 -11.85
N TRP A 177 -9.66 -28.72 -10.52
CA TRP A 177 -9.29 -29.89 -9.73
C TRP A 177 -7.83 -30.35 -9.95
N ASP A 178 -6.99 -29.45 -10.43
CA ASP A 178 -5.60 -29.72 -10.81
C ASP A 178 -4.65 -28.81 -10.04
N LYS A 179 -3.81 -29.42 -9.19
CA LYS A 179 -2.80 -28.74 -8.37
C LYS A 179 -1.52 -28.38 -9.14
N SER A 180 -1.36 -28.91 -10.36
CA SER A 180 -0.24 -28.57 -11.25
C SER A 180 -0.48 -27.28 -12.02
N TRP A 181 -1.71 -26.75 -11.99
CA TRP A 181 -2.02 -25.48 -12.63
C TRP A 181 -1.24 -24.33 -11.97
N GLU A 182 -0.55 -23.58 -12.83
CA GLU A 182 0.18 -22.37 -12.45
C GLU A 182 -0.41 -21.18 -13.21
N VAL A 183 -0.46 -20.03 -12.53
CA VAL A 183 -0.89 -18.79 -13.17
C VAL A 183 0.28 -18.33 -14.06
N PRO A 184 0.13 -18.25 -15.39
CA PRO A 184 1.23 -17.87 -16.27
C PRO A 184 1.80 -16.50 -15.90
N TYR A 185 3.12 -16.40 -15.81
CA TYR A 185 3.85 -15.17 -15.51
C TYR A 185 3.49 -14.49 -14.19
N SER A 186 2.85 -15.21 -13.24
CA SER A 186 2.35 -14.61 -11.99
C SER A 186 3.43 -13.88 -11.21
N SER A 187 4.64 -14.42 -11.19
CA SER A 187 5.80 -13.81 -10.55
C SER A 187 6.16 -12.47 -11.18
N ASN A 188 6.10 -12.35 -12.51
CA ASN A 188 6.41 -11.09 -13.20
C ASN A 188 5.35 -10.02 -12.92
N PHE A 189 4.07 -10.42 -12.85
CA PHE A 189 2.98 -9.51 -12.47
C PHE A 189 3.10 -9.06 -11.01
N GLU A 190 3.38 -9.99 -10.11
CA GLU A 190 3.59 -9.72 -8.69
C GLU A 190 4.68 -8.67 -8.51
N GLU A 191 5.88 -8.96 -8.99
CA GLU A 191 7.04 -8.08 -8.87
C GLU A 191 6.80 -6.71 -9.50
N ALA A 192 6.19 -6.66 -10.70
CA ALA A 192 5.87 -5.40 -11.37
C ALA A 192 4.87 -4.55 -10.55
N LEU A 193 3.89 -5.20 -9.91
CA LEU A 193 2.94 -4.51 -9.03
C LEU A 193 3.60 -4.04 -7.73
N GLU A 194 4.50 -4.82 -7.13
CA GLU A 194 5.25 -4.39 -5.95
C GLU A 194 6.11 -3.16 -6.28
N VAL A 195 6.86 -3.21 -7.39
CA VAL A 195 7.63 -2.08 -7.90
C VAL A 195 6.74 -0.84 -8.14
N LEU A 196 5.58 -1.00 -8.79
CA LEU A 196 4.65 0.11 -9.02
C LEU A 196 4.12 0.68 -7.69
N GLY A 197 3.84 -0.17 -6.70
CA GLY A 197 3.50 0.23 -5.35
C GLY A 197 4.61 1.08 -4.69
N GLY A 198 5.86 0.65 -4.82
CA GLY A 198 7.05 1.40 -4.38
C GLY A 198 7.19 2.76 -5.07
N VAL A 199 6.92 2.85 -6.37
CA VAL A 199 6.90 4.11 -7.12
C VAL A 199 5.83 5.06 -6.56
N PHE A 200 4.61 4.58 -6.32
CA PHE A 200 3.56 5.40 -5.72
C PHE A 200 3.97 5.90 -4.33
N LEU A 201 4.59 5.06 -3.49
CA LEU A 201 5.11 5.49 -2.19
C LEU A 201 6.14 6.62 -2.33
N LEU A 202 7.10 6.47 -3.25
CA LEU A 202 8.14 7.46 -3.49
C LEU A 202 7.58 8.82 -3.92
N LEU A 203 6.44 8.85 -4.60
CA LEU A 203 5.80 10.09 -5.05
C LEU A 203 5.09 10.84 -3.91
N ILE A 204 4.66 10.17 -2.83
CA ILE A 204 3.87 10.79 -1.76
C ILE A 204 4.56 12.02 -1.17
N PRO A 205 5.84 11.97 -0.72
CA PRO A 205 6.46 13.12 -0.07
C PRO A 205 6.55 14.38 -0.95
N TRP A 206 6.45 14.24 -2.27
CA TRP A 206 6.48 15.33 -3.23
C TRP A 206 5.15 16.03 -3.40
N VAL A 207 4.04 15.32 -3.18
CA VAL A 207 2.68 15.84 -3.37
C VAL A 207 1.99 16.19 -2.04
N VAL A 208 2.65 15.94 -0.91
CA VAL A 208 2.19 16.42 0.41
C VAL A 208 2.24 17.94 0.45
N VAL A 209 1.11 18.56 0.78
CA VAL A 209 1.00 20.02 0.86
C VAL A 209 1.44 20.46 2.25
N ILE A 210 2.52 21.25 2.30
CA ILE A 210 2.98 21.86 3.55
C ILE A 210 2.20 23.16 3.74
N LYS A 211 1.20 23.16 4.62
CA LYS A 211 0.66 24.42 5.13
C LYS A 211 1.77 25.11 5.93
N LYS A 212 2.16 26.32 5.53
CA LYS A 212 2.91 27.20 6.43
C LYS A 212 2.00 27.44 7.63
N ALA A 213 2.48 27.12 8.82
CA ALA A 213 1.88 27.68 10.02
C ALA A 213 2.04 29.19 9.89
N ASP A 214 0.93 29.91 9.85
CA ASP A 214 0.92 31.38 9.92
C ASP A 214 1.77 31.75 11.16
N ARG A 215 2.88 32.44 10.91
CA ARG A 215 3.76 32.98 11.94
C ARG A 215 3.17 34.28 12.46
#